data_AF-A0A5K1BP03-F1
#
_entry.id   AF-A0A5K1BP03-F1
#
_cell.length_a   1.000
_cell.length_b   1.000
_cell.length_c   1.000
_cell.angle_alpha   90.00
_cell.angle_beta   90.00
_cell.angle_gamma   90.00
#
_symmetry.space_group_name_H-M   'P 1'
#
loop_
_entity.id
_entity.type
_entity.pdbx_description
1 polymer ?
#
loop_
_entity_poly.entity_id
_entity_poly.type
_entity_poly.pdbx_seq_one_letter_code
_entity_poly.pdbx_strand_id
1 'polypeptide(L)' 'AHTIGLARCVNFRAHIYNDSNIDSSVGSSLQQVCPRTAGSGDNNLAPLDIQTPTYFDNAYYTNLLATAGVLHSDQ' A
#
# COMPACT_ATOMS: atom_id res chain seq x y z
N ALA A 1 -11.46 7.73 -4.24
CA ALA A 1 -11.03 8.12 -2.88
C ALA A 1 -10.44 6.88 -2.23
N HIS A 2 -9.21 6.96 -1.70
CA HIS A 2 -8.45 5.80 -1.22
C HIS A 2 -8.35 5.71 0.32
N THR A 3 -9.17 6.47 1.07
CA THR A 3 -9.30 6.34 2.54
C THR A 3 -10.02 5.05 2.98
N ILE A 4 -10.72 4.38 2.07
CA ILE A 4 -11.33 3.07 2.30
C ILE A 4 -11.04 2.13 1.14
N GLY A 5 -11.09 0.82 1.40
CA GLY A 5 -10.97 -0.23 0.39
C GLY A 5 -9.62 -0.92 0.38
N LEU A 6 -9.47 -1.85 -0.57
CA LEU A 6 -8.32 -2.75 -0.66
C LEU A 6 -7.68 -2.65 -2.04
N ALA A 7 -6.35 -2.77 -2.08
CA ALA A 7 -5.56 -2.94 -3.30
C ALA A 7 -5.07 -4.38 -3.41
N ARG A 8 -5.04 -4.90 -4.64
CA ARG A 8 -4.35 -6.15 -4.96
C ARG A 8 -2.85 -5.94 -5.05
N CYS A 9 -2.08 -6.94 -4.62
CA CYS A 9 -0.62 -6.97 -4.67
C CYS A 9 -0.05 -6.58 -6.04
N VAL A 10 -0.67 -7.05 -7.14
CA VAL A 10 -0.25 -6.67 -8.49
C VAL A 10 -0.21 -5.14 -8.73
N ASN A 11 -1.06 -4.36 -8.05
CA ASN A 11 -1.16 -2.92 -8.21
C ASN A 11 -0.12 -2.13 -7.40
N PHE A 12 0.45 -2.72 -6.34
CA PHE A 12 1.44 -2.04 -5.48
C PHE A 12 2.81 -2.71 -5.45
N ARG A 13 2.96 -3.90 -6.05
CA ARG A 13 4.23 -4.65 -6.05
C ARG A 13 5.42 -3.83 -6.54
N ALA A 14 5.24 -3.12 -7.67
CA ALA A 14 6.33 -2.31 -8.23
C ALA A 14 6.77 -1.23 -7.24
N HIS A 15 5.82 -0.58 -6.58
CA HIS A 15 6.07 0.46 -5.59
C HIS A 15 6.90 -0.07 -4.42
N ILE A 16 6.44 -1.13 -3.76
CA ILE A 16 7.08 -1.65 -2.55
C ILE A 16 8.45 -2.31 -2.77
N TYR A 17 8.84 -2.63 -4.01
CA TYR A 17 10.11 -3.31 -4.31
C TYR A 17 11.10 -2.46 -5.11
N ASN A 18 10.65 -1.42 -5.83
CA ASN A 18 11.50 -0.66 -6.73
C ASN A 18 11.58 0.84 -6.39
N ASP A 19 10.63 1.37 -5.62
CA ASP A 19 10.62 2.79 -5.30
C ASP A 19 11.35 3.07 -3.97
N SER A 20 11.82 4.30 -3.80
CA SER A 20 12.52 4.76 -2.60
C SER A 20 11.67 5.69 -1.72
N ASN A 21 10.47 6.06 -2.18
CA ASN A 21 9.54 6.94 -1.47
C ASN A 21 8.45 6.13 -0.78
N ILE A 22 8.81 5.14 0.03
CA ILE A 22 7.88 4.43 0.90
C ILE A 22 8.50 4.26 2.27
N ASP A 23 7.71 4.47 3.33
CA ASP A 23 8.14 4.18 4.68
C ASP A 23 8.57 2.70 4.79
N SER A 24 9.75 2.47 5.36
CA SER A 24 10.37 1.15 5.38
C SER A 24 9.56 0.12 6.17
N SER A 25 8.81 0.54 7.20
CA SER A 25 7.97 -0.35 8.00
C SER A 25 6.69 -0.73 7.25
N VAL A 26 6.10 0.23 6.53
CA VAL A 26 4.94 0.02 5.66
C VAL A 26 5.31 -0.88 4.49
N GLY A 27 6.40 -0.57 3.79
CA GLY A 27 6.93 -1.39 2.70
C GLY A 27 7.20 -2.83 3.15
N SER A 28 7.88 -3.01 4.28
CA SER A 28 8.15 -4.36 4.84
C SER A 28 6.86 -5.11 5.17
N SER A 29 5.84 -4.44 5.71
CA SER A 29 4.55 -5.04 6.03
C SER A 29 3.79 -5.48 4.77
N LEU A 30 3.80 -4.66 3.72
CA LEU A 30 3.20 -4.98 2.42
C LEU A 30 3.93 -6.13 1.72
N GLN A 31 5.26 -6.20 1.83
CA GLN A 31 6.07 -7.29 1.25
C GLN A 31 5.76 -8.65 1.90
N GLN A 32 5.32 -8.70 3.16
CA GLN A 32 4.90 -9.96 3.79
C GLN A 32 3.67 -10.57 3.12
N VAL A 33 2.77 -9.73 2.59
CA VAL A 33 1.54 -10.16 1.91
C VAL A 33 1.65 -10.13 0.39
N CYS A 34 2.72 -9.58 -0.17
CA CYS A 34 2.90 -9.42 -1.61
C CYS A 34 4.27 -9.93 -2.07
N PRO A 35 4.37 -11.19 -2.52
CA PRO A 35 5.62 -11.76 -2.99
C PRO A 35 6.25 -10.96 -4.14
N ARG A 36 7.59 -10.90 -4.15
CA ARG A 36 8.36 -10.19 -5.20
C ARG A 36 8.14 -10.75 -6.60
N THR A 37 7.95 -12.07 -6.72
CA THR A 37 7.76 -12.74 -8.00
C THR A 37 6.38 -12.42 -8.56
N ALA A 38 6.31 -11.78 -9.73
CA ALA A 38 5.06 -11.54 -10.45
C ALA A 38 4.34 -12.87 -10.77
N GLY A 39 3.00 -12.89 -10.69
CA GLY A 39 2.20 -14.10 -10.82
C GLY A 39 2.01 -14.86 -9.50
N SER A 40 2.82 -14.58 -8.47
CA SER A 40 2.66 -15.17 -7.13
C SER A 40 1.99 -14.18 -6.19
N GLY A 41 0.86 -14.57 -5.60
CA GLY A 41 0.12 -13.74 -4.65
C GLY A 41 -0.47 -12.46 -5.27
N ASP A 42 -0.63 -12.39 -6.60
CA ASP A 42 -1.16 -11.19 -7.30
C ASP A 42 -2.51 -10.71 -6.76
N ASN A 43 -3.35 -11.65 -6.30
CA ASN A 43 -4.67 -11.37 -5.75
C ASN A 43 -4.68 -11.15 -4.23
N ASN A 44 -3.52 -11.20 -3.56
CA ASN A 44 -3.44 -10.86 -2.14
C ASN A 44 -3.83 -9.39 -1.96
N LEU A 45 -4.57 -9.11 -0.89
CA LEU A 45 -5.16 -7.80 -0.64
C LEU A 45 -4.43 -7.11 0.51
N ALA A 46 -4.23 -5.80 0.37
CA ALA A 46 -3.81 -4.91 1.43
C ALA A 46 -4.75 -3.70 1.49
N PRO A 47 -5.00 -3.11 2.67
CA PRO A 47 -5.80 -1.91 2.77
C PRO A 47 -5.13 -0.72 2.09
N LEU A 48 -5.91 0.15 1.45
CA LEU A 48 -5.43 1.42 0.88
C LEU A 48 -5.11 2.47 1.95
N ASP A 49 -5.79 2.38 3.10
CA ASP A 49 -5.54 3.18 4.29
C ASP A 49 -5.13 2.25 5.44
N ILE A 50 -3.88 2.40 5.91
CA ILE A 50 -3.32 1.54 6.96
C ILE A 50 -3.79 1.92 8.37
N GLN A 51 -4.36 3.12 8.56
CA GLN A 51 -4.83 3.61 9.85
C GLN A 51 -6.31 3.29 10.05
N THR A 52 -7.15 3.59 9.05
CA THR A 52 -8.62 3.49 9.15
C THR A 52 -9.26 2.82 7.92
N PRO A 53 -8.92 1.54 7.63
CA PRO A 53 -9.21 0.87 6.35
C PRO A 53 -10.69 0.78 5.93
N THR A 54 -11.61 0.96 6.88
CA THR A 54 -13.06 0.86 6.68
C THR A 54 -13.82 2.13 7.06
N TYR A 55 -13.12 3.21 7.41
CA TYR A 55 -13.75 4.47 7.81
C TYR A 55 -13.38 5.58 6.83
N PHE A 56 -14.36 6.36 6.41
CA PHE A 56 -14.12 7.47 5.49
C PHE A 56 -13.73 8.71 6.27
N ASP A 57 -12.43 9.01 6.31
CA ASP A 57 -11.87 10.18 6.98
C ASP A 57 -10.70 10.79 6.17
N ASN A 58 -9.78 11.47 6.85
CA ASN A 58 -8.60 12.08 6.25
C ASN A 58 -7.28 11.36 6.58
N ALA A 59 -7.32 10.17 7.19
CA ALA A 59 -6.13 9.40 7.54
C ALA A 59 -5.32 9.00 6.30
N TYR A 60 -5.97 8.81 5.16
CA TYR A 60 -5.31 8.72 3.85
C TYR A 60 -4.27 9.82 3.65
N TYR A 61 -4.63 11.09 3.89
CA TYR A 61 -3.69 12.20 3.69
C TYR A 61 -2.60 12.24 4.77
N THR A 62 -2.88 11.81 6.00
CA THR A 62 -1.85 11.72 7.04
C THR A 62 -0.83 10.61 6.73
N ASN A 63 -1.28 9.51 6.12
CA ASN A 63 -0.40 8.47 5.59
C ASN A 63 0.54 9.02 4.50
N LEU A 64 0.04 9.86 3.57
CA LEU A 64 0.90 10.44 2.51
C LEU A 64 2.02 11.32 3.08
N LEU A 65 1.73 12.10 4.12
CA LEU A 65 2.73 12.92 4.81
C LEU A 65 3.80 12.07 5.52
N ALA A 66 3.45 10.84 5.90
CA ALA A 66 4.35 9.87 6.51
C ALA A 66 5.06 8.97 5.48
N THR A 67 4.92 9.23 4.19
CA THR A 67 5.44 8.38 3.11
C THR A 67 4.83 6.97 3.10
N ALA A 68 3.60 6.83 3.59
CA ALA A 68 2.90 5.56 3.79
C ALA A 68 1.81 5.29 2.73
N GLY A 69 1.91 5.90 1.55
CA GLY A 69 1.05 5.59 0.41
C GLY A 69 1.25 4.14 -0.07
N VAL A 70 0.16 3.43 -0.38
CA VAL A 70 0.22 2.02 -0.80
C VAL A 70 0.45 1.90 -2.30
N LEU A 71 -0.18 2.75 -3.10
CA LEU A 71 -0.01 2.76 -4.55
C LEU A 71 1.05 3.78 -4.95
N HIS A 72 1.79 3.49 -6.01
CA HIS A 72 2.70 4.46 -6.62
C HIS A 72 2.00 5.79 -6.97
N SER A 73 0.74 5.74 -7.40
CA SER A 73 -0.03 6.94 -7.76
C SER A 73 -0.46 7.79 -6.56
N ASP A 74 -0.41 7.23 -5.35
CA ASP A 74 -0.77 7.96 -4.13
C ASP A 74 0.41 8.76 -3.59
N GLN A 75 1.64 8.38 -3.93
CA GLN A 75 2.87 8.84 -3.30
C GLN A 75 3.72 9.73 -4.19
#